data_AF-A0A1L7GAT8-F1
#
_entry.id   AF-A0A1L7GAT8-F1
#
_cell.length_a   1.000
_cell.length_b   1.000
_cell.length_c   1.000
_cell.angle_alpha   90.00
_cell.angle_beta   90.00
_cell.angle_gamma   90.00
#
_symmetry.space_group_name_H-M   'P 1'
#
loop_
_entity.id
_entity.type
_entity.pdbx_description
1 polymer ?
#
loop_
_entity_poly.entity_id
_entity_poly.type
_entity_poly.pdbx_seq_one_letter_code
_entity_poly.pdbx_strand_id
1 'polypeptide(L)'
;MGDVHTALGPLELVEGVWVIGDSRRPGGSWIEFREEGLLHRQARRGESELIPWSRIMLGMAVYVGRGYPRSGQYTLAGMLGNMPGPFRGHGGGHLDMTVRHPYEDRRLAFDRPARPYRLLDTFVLEQLLSQVVAAGEAHRLGDPDWLRTVVGRLESLNARMTRSRLCAAVGEAWH
;
A
#
# COMPACT_ATOMS: atom_id res chain seq x y z
N MET A 1 -26.47 -7.60 0.64
CA MET A 1 -25.91 -6.70 1.67
C MET A 1 -24.60 -6.20 1.07
N GLY A 2 -24.59 -4.99 0.51
CA GLY A 2 -23.44 -4.53 -0.28
C GLY A 2 -22.24 -4.37 0.62
N ASP A 3 -21.17 -5.11 0.34
CA ASP A 3 -19.88 -4.96 1.02
C ASP A 3 -19.48 -3.49 0.98
N VAL A 4 -19.40 -2.87 2.15
CA VAL A 4 -18.75 -1.57 2.30
C VAL A 4 -17.28 -1.82 1.98
N HIS A 5 -16.89 -1.60 0.72
CA HIS A 5 -15.51 -1.71 0.29
C HIS A 5 -14.68 -0.69 1.06
N THR A 6 -14.09 -1.14 2.17
CA THR A 6 -13.15 -0.36 2.96
C THR A 6 -11.83 -0.35 2.18
N ALA A 7 -11.39 0.83 1.77
CA ALA A 7 -10.26 0.98 0.87
C ALA A 7 -9.52 2.29 1.12
N LEU A 8 -8.20 2.21 1.20
CA LEU A 8 -7.30 3.36 1.30
C LEU A 8 -6.32 3.35 0.13
N GLY A 9 -6.73 3.94 -0.98
CA GLY A 9 -5.92 4.00 -2.20
C GLY A 9 -5.70 2.60 -2.77
N PRO A 10 -4.46 2.08 -2.82
CA PRO A 10 -4.19 0.73 -3.30
C PRO A 10 -4.45 -0.38 -2.28
N LEU A 11 -4.69 -0.03 -1.01
CA LEU A 11 -4.98 -0.97 0.06
C LEU A 11 -6.50 -1.25 0.10
N GLU A 12 -6.90 -2.51 -0.07
CA GLU A 12 -8.30 -2.94 -0.06
C GLU A 12 -8.48 -4.19 0.81
N LEU A 13 -9.61 -4.31 1.50
CA LEU A 13 -9.97 -5.52 2.23
C LEU A 13 -10.63 -6.54 1.28
N VAL A 14 -10.03 -7.71 1.12
CA VAL A 14 -10.50 -8.81 0.27
C VAL A 14 -10.57 -10.08 1.09
N GLU A 15 -11.78 -10.65 1.25
CA GLU A 15 -12.00 -11.91 1.98
C GLU A 15 -11.38 -11.92 3.40
N GLY A 16 -11.46 -10.77 4.10
CA GLY A 16 -10.90 -10.62 5.44
C GLY A 16 -9.39 -10.31 5.50
N VAL A 17 -8.74 -10.16 4.36
CA VAL A 17 -7.30 -9.90 4.24
C VAL A 17 -7.07 -8.55 3.58
N TRP A 18 -6.17 -7.75 4.14
CA TRP A 18 -5.77 -6.50 3.53
C TRP A 18 -4.77 -6.73 2.41
N VAL A 19 -5.04 -6.15 1.25
CA VAL A 19 -4.29 -6.40 0.02
C VAL A 19 -3.89 -5.09 -0.65
N ILE A 20 -2.64 -5.01 -1.12
CA ILE A 20 -2.18 -3.99 -2.07
C ILE A 20 -2.12 -4.58 -3.47
N GLY A 21 -2.85 -3.95 -4.40
CA GLY A 21 -2.93 -4.36 -5.81
C GLY A 21 -4.13 -5.23 -6.14
N ASP A 22 -4.17 -5.73 -7.38
CA ASP A 22 -5.30 -6.48 -7.93
C ASP A 22 -5.11 -8.00 -7.78
N SER A 23 -5.58 -8.54 -6.65
CA SER A 23 -5.57 -9.99 -6.38
C SER A 23 -6.51 -10.80 -7.27
N ARG A 24 -7.47 -10.14 -7.94
CA ARG A 24 -8.46 -10.79 -8.80
C ARG A 24 -7.96 -10.91 -10.23
N ARG A 25 -6.87 -10.24 -10.58
CA ARG A 25 -6.29 -10.27 -11.92
C ARG A 25 -5.56 -11.59 -12.19
N PRO A 26 -5.99 -12.38 -13.18
CA PRO A 26 -5.27 -13.58 -13.58
C PRO A 26 -3.84 -13.26 -13.99
N GLY A 27 -2.86 -13.96 -13.40
CA GLY A 27 -1.44 -13.74 -13.67
C GLY A 27 -0.87 -12.43 -13.10
N GLY A 28 -1.62 -11.73 -12.25
CA GLY A 28 -1.16 -10.51 -11.58
C GLY A 28 -0.23 -10.77 -10.40
N SER A 29 0.22 -9.66 -9.82
CA SER A 29 0.99 -9.58 -8.60
C SER A 29 0.28 -8.69 -7.58
N TRP A 30 0.28 -9.12 -6.32
CA TRP A 30 -0.32 -8.37 -5.21
C TRP A 30 0.39 -8.70 -3.91
N ILE A 31 0.14 -7.90 -2.88
CA ILE A 31 0.77 -8.04 -1.57
C ILE A 31 -0.33 -8.19 -0.54
N GLU A 32 -0.29 -9.26 0.24
CA GLU A 32 -1.24 -9.51 1.33
C GLU A 32 -0.59 -9.19 2.67
N PHE A 33 -1.35 -8.55 3.53
CA PHE A 33 -0.97 -8.23 4.90
C PHE A 33 -1.48 -9.36 5.79
N ARG A 34 -0.56 -10.21 6.24
CA ARG A 34 -0.83 -11.40 7.06
C ARG A 34 -0.31 -11.20 8.47
N GLU A 35 -0.78 -12.00 9.41
CA GLU A 35 -0.33 -11.96 10.80
C GLU A 35 1.19 -12.15 10.91
N GLU A 36 1.77 -13.01 10.07
CA GLU A 36 3.19 -13.34 10.10
C GLU A 36 4.07 -12.31 9.37
N GLY A 37 3.51 -11.61 8.38
CA GLY A 37 4.27 -10.71 7.52
C GLY A 37 3.54 -10.27 6.25
N LEU A 38 4.32 -9.74 5.31
CA LEU A 38 3.86 -9.40 3.97
C LEU A 38 4.03 -10.61 3.05
N LEU A 39 2.92 -11.10 2.51
CA LEU A 39 2.94 -12.17 1.52
C LEU A 39 2.80 -11.59 0.12
N HIS A 40 3.91 -11.55 -0.61
CA HIS A 40 3.95 -11.15 -2.01
C HIS A 40 3.54 -12.34 -2.88
N ARG A 41 2.44 -12.20 -3.61
CA ARG A 41 1.91 -13.20 -4.53
C ARG A 41 2.25 -12.83 -5.97
N GLN A 42 2.76 -13.79 -6.73
CA GLN A 42 3.07 -13.63 -8.15
C GLN A 42 2.39 -14.73 -8.94
N ALA A 43 1.11 -14.56 -9.27
CA ALA A 43 0.30 -15.61 -9.89
C ALA A 43 0.88 -16.13 -11.21
N ARG A 44 1.52 -15.27 -12.02
CA ARG A 44 2.18 -15.68 -13.28
C ARG A 44 3.33 -16.68 -13.06
N ARG A 45 4.02 -16.58 -11.93
CA ARG A 45 5.15 -17.46 -11.60
C ARG A 45 4.74 -18.64 -10.71
N GLY A 46 3.53 -18.59 -10.13
CA GLY A 46 3.13 -19.52 -9.08
C GLY A 46 3.96 -19.36 -7.80
N GLU A 47 4.67 -18.23 -7.66
CA GLU A 47 5.58 -17.96 -6.56
C GLU A 47 4.86 -17.13 -5.49
N SER A 48 5.20 -17.40 -4.23
CA SER A 48 4.82 -16.56 -3.10
C SER A 48 6.01 -16.37 -2.17
N GLU A 49 6.26 -15.13 -1.78
CA GLU A 49 7.33 -14.76 -0.87
C GLU A 49 6.74 -14.14 0.39
N LEU A 50 7.06 -14.71 1.55
CA LEU A 50 6.71 -14.13 2.84
C LEU A 50 7.89 -13.31 3.37
N ILE A 51 7.67 -12.03 3.64
CA ILE A 51 8.59 -11.17 4.39
C ILE A 51 8.02 -11.00 5.81
N PRO A 52 8.59 -11.68 6.82
CA PRO A 52 8.14 -11.54 8.20
C PRO A 52 8.16 -10.09 8.68
N TRP A 53 7.19 -9.68 9.50
CA TRP A 53 7.19 -8.35 10.12
C TRP A 53 8.49 -8.07 10.87
N SER A 54 9.03 -9.10 11.53
CA SER A 54 10.30 -9.06 12.25
C SER A 54 11.52 -8.83 11.35
N ARG A 55 11.40 -8.88 10.02
CA ARG A 55 12.47 -8.48 9.10
C ARG A 55 12.33 -7.03 8.65
N ILE A 56 11.16 -6.42 8.70
CA ILE A 56 10.96 -5.05 8.23
C ILE A 56 11.59 -4.08 9.24
N MET A 57 12.47 -3.20 8.76
CA MET A 57 13.24 -2.29 9.62
C MET A 57 12.88 -0.83 9.39
N LEU A 58 12.95 -0.38 8.13
CA LEU A 58 12.76 1.01 7.74
C LEU A 58 11.99 1.07 6.44
N GLY A 59 11.15 2.11 6.32
CA GLY A 59 10.45 2.41 5.07
C GLY A 59 9.39 1.39 4.73
N MET A 60 8.18 1.86 4.49
CA MET A 60 7.19 1.16 3.66
C MET A 60 6.57 2.23 2.78
N ALA A 61 7.23 2.48 1.64
CA ALA A 61 6.85 3.53 0.71
C ALA A 61 6.06 2.93 -0.46
N VAL A 62 4.89 3.51 -0.75
CA VAL A 62 3.99 3.05 -1.80
C VAL A 62 4.14 3.94 -3.02
N TYR A 63 4.55 3.35 -4.14
CA TYR A 63 4.68 4.03 -5.42
C TYR A 63 3.66 3.49 -6.41
N VAL A 64 2.89 4.39 -7.03
CA VAL A 64 1.90 4.05 -8.07
C VAL A 64 2.37 4.62 -9.42
N GLY A 65 2.50 3.76 -10.44
CA GLY A 65 2.88 4.15 -11.80
C GLY A 65 3.99 3.27 -12.39
N ARG A 66 4.04 3.19 -13.73
CA ARG A 66 5.12 2.51 -14.45
C ARG A 66 6.28 3.48 -14.62
N GLY A 67 7.29 3.38 -13.75
CA GLY A 67 8.50 4.20 -13.82
C GLY A 67 8.96 4.63 -12.43
N TYR A 68 10.25 4.44 -12.18
CA TYR A 68 10.98 4.86 -10.99
C TYR A 68 10.85 6.39 -10.80
N PRO A 69 10.52 6.93 -9.61
CA PRO A 69 11.02 8.21 -9.18
C PRO A 69 12.16 7.96 -8.20
N ARG A 70 13.39 8.31 -8.58
CA ARG A 70 14.62 8.15 -7.76
C ARG A 70 14.70 9.13 -6.59
N SER A 71 13.64 9.88 -6.32
CA SER A 71 13.62 10.92 -5.30
C SER A 71 12.19 11.31 -4.99
N GLY A 72 11.78 11.08 -3.74
CA GLY A 72 10.70 11.68 -2.91
C GLY A 72 9.73 12.73 -3.47
N GLN A 73 9.32 12.67 -4.72
CA GLN A 73 8.37 13.59 -5.33
C GLN A 73 7.38 12.77 -6.14
N TYR A 74 6.11 12.95 -5.78
CA TYR A 74 4.94 12.64 -6.60
C TYR A 74 5.10 13.40 -7.94
N THR A 75 5.84 12.82 -8.88
CA THR A 75 6.17 13.48 -10.15
C THR A 75 5.00 13.37 -11.13
N LEU A 76 4.89 14.36 -12.02
CA LEU A 76 3.91 14.42 -13.12
C LEU A 76 3.77 13.11 -13.89
N ALA A 77 4.81 12.28 -13.98
CA ALA A 77 4.76 10.97 -14.64
C ALA A 77 3.82 9.97 -13.93
N GLY A 78 3.77 9.99 -12.60
CA GLY A 78 2.76 9.27 -11.81
C GLY A 78 1.35 9.84 -12.02
N MET A 79 1.21 11.17 -12.21
CA MET A 79 -0.06 11.80 -12.59
C MET A 79 -0.54 11.36 -13.98
N LEU A 80 0.36 11.20 -14.95
CA LEU A 80 0.03 10.75 -16.30
C LEU A 80 -0.43 9.28 -16.32
N GLY A 81 0.07 8.44 -15.41
CA GLY A 81 -0.39 7.05 -15.24
C GLY A 81 -1.85 6.92 -14.77
N ASN A 82 -2.40 7.99 -14.19
CA ASN A 82 -3.80 8.11 -13.78
C ASN A 82 -4.72 8.74 -14.85
N MET A 83 -4.19 9.19 -16.00
CA MET A 83 -5.01 9.80 -17.05
C MET A 83 -5.70 8.76 -17.96
N PRO A 84 -6.91 9.03 -18.46
CA PRO A 84 -7.60 8.18 -19.43
C PRO A 84 -6.84 8.17 -20.77
N GLY A 85 -6.64 6.98 -21.34
CA GLY A 85 -5.95 6.77 -22.62
C GLY A 85 -5.47 5.32 -22.80
N PRO A 86 -4.67 5.01 -23.84
CA PRO A 86 -4.17 3.64 -24.12
C PRO A 86 -3.27 3.05 -23.02
N PHE A 87 -2.98 3.79 -21.95
CA PHE A 87 -2.30 3.36 -20.73
C PHE A 87 -3.26 2.87 -19.62
N ARG A 88 -4.57 2.85 -19.88
CA ARG A 88 -5.60 2.27 -19.00
C ARG A 88 -5.36 0.76 -18.84
N GLY A 89 -5.31 0.30 -17.59
CA GLY A 89 -5.37 -1.13 -17.23
C GLY A 89 -4.05 -1.91 -17.19
N HIS A 90 -2.90 -1.28 -17.49
CA HIS A 90 -1.60 -1.97 -17.56
C HIS A 90 -0.53 -1.37 -16.64
N GLY A 91 -0.92 -0.53 -15.67
CA GLY A 91 0.02 0.02 -14.71
C GLY A 91 0.09 -0.84 -13.45
N GLY A 92 1.24 -0.80 -12.78
CA GLY A 92 1.42 -1.37 -11.46
C GLY A 92 1.99 -0.33 -10.52
N GLY A 93 2.28 -0.76 -9.31
CA GLY A 93 3.08 -0.01 -8.37
C GLY A 93 4.13 -0.90 -7.74
N HIS A 94 4.83 -0.34 -6.77
CA HIS A 94 5.68 -1.12 -5.91
C HIS A 94 5.66 -0.59 -4.48
N LEU A 95 5.83 -1.52 -3.55
CA LEU A 95 6.06 -1.26 -2.14
C LEU A 95 7.56 -1.46 -1.88
N ASP A 96 8.24 -0.36 -1.54
CA ASP A 96 9.66 -0.37 -1.21
C ASP A 96 9.84 -0.36 0.31
N MET A 97 10.75 -1.19 0.80
CA MET A 97 11.09 -1.31 2.22
C MET A 97 12.53 -1.80 2.40
N THR A 98 13.14 -1.49 3.55
CA THR A 98 14.41 -2.07 3.96
C THR A 98 14.15 -3.18 4.97
N VAL A 99 14.67 -4.38 4.68
CA VAL A 99 14.57 -5.54 5.58
C VAL A 99 15.93 -5.90 6.16
N ARG A 100 15.94 -6.55 7.33
CA ARG A 100 17.13 -7.08 8.00
C ARG A 100 17.30 -8.59 7.77
N HIS A 101 18.53 -9.04 8.03
CA HIS A 101 18.97 -10.44 7.97
C HIS A 101 18.69 -11.16 6.63
N PRO A 102 19.44 -10.85 5.55
CA PRO A 102 20.47 -9.80 5.44
C PRO A 102 19.84 -8.41 5.26
N TYR A 103 20.66 -7.36 5.42
CA TYR A 103 20.22 -6.00 5.10
C TYR A 103 20.07 -5.85 3.59
N GLU A 104 18.83 -5.68 3.13
CA GLU A 104 18.52 -5.51 1.72
C GLU A 104 17.32 -4.57 1.54
N ASP A 105 17.36 -3.77 0.48
CA ASP A 105 16.20 -3.01 0.02
C ASP A 105 15.34 -3.94 -0.84
N ARG A 106 14.12 -4.18 -0.37
CA ARG A 106 13.12 -5.00 -1.06
C ARG A 106 12.16 -4.09 -1.82
N ARG A 107 11.81 -4.56 -3.01
CA ARG A 107 10.80 -3.96 -3.87
C ARG A 107 9.77 -5.01 -4.25
N LEU A 108 8.56 -4.88 -3.72
CA LEU A 108 7.44 -5.77 -4.02
C LEU A 108 6.56 -5.10 -5.08
N ALA A 109 6.51 -5.67 -6.28
CA ALA A 109 5.66 -5.16 -7.34
C ALA A 109 4.22 -5.60 -7.13
N PHE A 110 3.28 -4.75 -7.55
CA PHE A 110 1.87 -5.11 -7.59
C PHE A 110 1.19 -4.55 -8.84
N ASP A 111 0.19 -5.25 -9.33
CA ASP A 111 -0.66 -4.79 -10.43
C ASP A 111 -1.80 -3.92 -9.91
N ARG A 112 -2.14 -2.85 -10.63
CA ARG A 112 -3.27 -1.99 -10.25
C ARG A 112 -4.58 -2.52 -10.86
N PRO A 113 -5.73 -2.39 -10.16
CA PRO A 113 -7.04 -2.62 -10.74
C PRO A 113 -7.38 -1.52 -11.74
N ALA A 114 -8.43 -1.71 -12.54
CA ALA A 114 -8.88 -0.73 -13.53
C ALA A 114 -9.27 0.63 -12.92
N ARG A 115 -9.59 0.66 -11.62
CA ARG A 115 -9.93 1.87 -10.86
C ARG A 115 -8.68 2.74 -10.64
N PRO A 116 -8.77 4.08 -10.86
CA PRO A 116 -7.68 4.98 -10.51
C PRO A 116 -7.56 5.13 -8.98
N TYR A 117 -6.33 5.19 -8.48
CA TYR A 117 -6.08 5.53 -7.08
C TYR A 117 -6.06 7.06 -6.91
N ARG A 118 -6.74 7.56 -5.88
CA ARG A 118 -6.64 8.97 -5.51
C ARG A 118 -5.27 9.19 -4.89
N LEU A 119 -4.54 10.20 -5.37
CA LEU A 119 -3.19 10.53 -4.89
C LEU A 119 -3.14 10.74 -3.38
N LEU A 120 -4.19 11.38 -2.83
CA LEU A 120 -4.31 11.60 -1.40
C LEU A 120 -4.39 10.28 -0.63
N ASP A 121 -5.22 9.34 -1.09
CA ASP A 121 -5.41 8.05 -0.39
C ASP A 121 -4.11 7.21 -0.46
N THR A 122 -3.38 7.28 -1.58
CA THR A 122 -2.02 6.69 -1.68
C THR A 122 -1.05 7.34 -0.69
N PHE A 123 -1.08 8.68 -0.56
CA PHE A 123 -0.23 9.40 0.38
C PHE A 123 -0.57 9.05 1.84
N VAL A 124 -1.86 9.01 2.19
CA VAL A 124 -2.32 8.65 3.54
C VAL A 124 -1.90 7.22 3.87
N LEU A 125 -2.01 6.28 2.92
CA LEU A 125 -1.50 4.92 3.09
C LEU A 125 0.02 4.89 3.31
N GLU A 126 0.80 5.59 2.47
CA GLU A 126 2.26 5.66 2.62
C GLU A 126 2.66 6.19 4.00
N GLN A 127 1.97 7.23 4.48
CA GLN A 127 2.20 7.77 5.82
C GLN A 127 1.84 6.77 6.92
N LEU A 128 0.71 6.06 6.80
CA LEU A 128 0.31 5.04 7.76
C LEU A 128 1.40 3.96 7.88
N LEU A 129 1.79 3.38 6.75
CA LEU A 129 2.78 2.31 6.72
C LEU A 129 4.13 2.79 7.27
N SER A 130 4.59 3.98 6.83
CA SER A 130 5.87 4.53 7.28
C SER A 130 5.88 4.83 8.79
N GLN A 131 4.79 5.36 9.35
CA GLN A 131 4.74 5.70 10.77
C GLN A 131 4.66 4.46 11.65
N VAL A 132 3.84 3.47 11.26
CA VAL A 132 3.70 2.21 12.01
C VAL A 132 5.01 1.42 12.02
N VAL A 133 5.72 1.37 10.89
CA VAL A 133 7.06 0.76 10.82
C VAL A 133 8.08 1.55 11.64
N ALA A 134 8.08 2.88 11.55
CA ALA A 134 9.00 3.72 12.32
C ALA A 134 8.80 3.57 13.84
N ALA A 135 7.58 3.25 14.28
CA ALA A 135 7.26 2.97 15.68
C ALA A 135 7.63 1.54 16.13
N GLY A 136 8.12 0.69 15.22
CA GLY A 136 8.41 -0.73 15.53
C GLY A 136 7.16 -1.61 15.62
N GLU A 137 6.01 -1.10 15.19
CA GLU A 137 4.69 -1.71 15.34
C GLU A 137 4.20 -2.37 14.04
N ALA A 138 5.13 -2.71 13.13
CA ALA A 138 4.82 -3.27 11.81
C ALA A 138 3.90 -4.51 11.87
N HIS A 139 3.99 -5.30 12.93
CA HIS A 139 3.14 -6.47 13.15
C HIS A 139 1.65 -6.15 13.24
N ARG A 140 1.26 -4.94 13.69
CA ARG A 140 -0.15 -4.50 13.75
C ARG A 140 -0.78 -4.42 12.37
N LEU A 141 0.02 -4.19 11.32
CA LEU A 141 -0.47 -4.18 9.94
C LEU A 141 -1.00 -5.56 9.50
N GLY A 142 -0.60 -6.63 10.19
CA GLY A 142 -1.12 -7.98 9.99
C GLY A 142 -2.45 -8.26 10.68
N ASP A 143 -2.91 -7.39 11.58
CA ASP A 143 -4.21 -7.50 12.24
C ASP A 143 -5.30 -6.84 11.37
N PRO A 144 -6.23 -7.64 10.79
CA PRO A 144 -7.23 -7.13 9.86
C PRO A 144 -8.28 -6.23 10.52
N ASP A 145 -8.60 -6.45 11.79
CA ASP A 145 -9.62 -5.68 12.51
C ASP A 145 -9.04 -4.34 13.00
N TRP A 146 -7.79 -4.36 13.46
CA TRP A 146 -7.05 -3.14 13.75
C TRP A 146 -6.91 -2.27 12.50
N LEU A 147 -6.47 -2.84 11.37
CA LEU A 147 -6.28 -2.09 10.13
C LEU A 147 -7.61 -1.58 9.56
N ARG A 148 -8.72 -2.32 9.73
CA ARG A 148 -10.07 -1.83 9.41
C ARG A 148 -10.47 -0.63 10.24
N THR A 149 -10.20 -0.65 11.54
CA THR A 149 -10.49 0.47 12.43
C THR A 149 -9.70 1.71 12.02
N VAL A 150 -8.40 1.56 11.76
CA VAL A 150 -7.53 2.66 11.35
C VAL A 150 -7.96 3.21 9.99
N VAL A 151 -8.19 2.35 8.98
CA VAL A 151 -8.63 2.80 7.66
C VAL A 151 -9.98 3.51 7.75
N GLY A 152 -10.94 2.99 8.53
CA GLY A 152 -12.23 3.67 8.73
C GLY A 152 -12.10 5.06 9.35
N ARG A 153 -11.15 5.28 10.27
CA ARG A 153 -10.80 6.62 10.78
C ARG A 153 -10.21 7.50 9.68
N LEU A 154 -9.33 6.95 8.86
CA LEU A 154 -8.60 7.68 7.80
C LEU A 154 -9.47 8.04 6.58
N GLU A 155 -10.49 7.24 6.26
CA GLU A 155 -11.44 7.52 5.17
C GLU A 155 -12.22 8.83 5.40
N SER A 156 -12.34 9.26 6.67
CA SER A 156 -13.00 10.52 7.04
C SER A 156 -12.13 11.78 6.85
N LEU A 157 -10.84 11.61 6.51
CA LEU A 157 -9.91 12.74 6.36
C LEU A 157 -10.16 13.55 5.09
N ASN A 158 -10.05 14.88 5.21
CA ASN A 158 -10.42 15.82 4.16
C ASN A 158 -9.23 16.19 3.25
N ALA A 159 -9.43 16.13 1.93
CA ALA A 159 -8.47 16.54 0.91
C ALA A 159 -8.02 18.01 0.96
N ARG A 160 -8.73 18.86 1.70
CA ARG A 160 -8.36 20.27 1.93
C ARG A 160 -7.34 20.48 3.05
N MET A 161 -6.97 19.43 3.78
CA MET A 161 -5.98 19.54 4.86
C MET A 161 -4.56 19.66 4.30
N THR A 162 -3.74 20.49 4.94
CA THR A 162 -2.31 20.60 4.63
C THR A 162 -1.60 19.26 4.88
N ARG A 163 -0.53 18.98 4.13
CA ARG A 163 0.26 17.75 4.29
C ARG A 163 0.69 17.47 5.73
N SER A 164 1.17 18.47 6.46
CA SER A 164 1.57 18.32 7.87
C SER A 164 0.42 17.89 8.77
N ARG A 165 -0.78 18.47 8.59
CA ARG A 165 -1.98 18.05 9.34
C ARG A 165 -2.45 16.65 8.96
N LEU A 166 -2.29 16.24 7.70
CA LEU A 166 -2.57 14.85 7.28
C LEU A 166 -1.60 13.87 7.96
N CYS A 167 -0.30 14.20 8.02
CA CYS A 167 0.68 13.38 8.74
C CYS A 167 0.33 13.24 10.24
N ALA A 168 -0.06 14.33 10.90
CA ALA A 168 -0.47 14.31 12.29
C ALA A 168 -1.75 13.48 12.50
N ALA A 169 -2.76 13.68 11.65
CA ALA A 169 -4.01 12.94 11.70
C ALA A 169 -3.81 11.43 11.45
N VAL A 170 -2.85 11.05 10.61
CA VAL A 170 -2.44 9.66 10.46
C VAL A 170 -1.90 9.12 11.78
N GLY A 171 -0.97 9.84 12.42
CA GLY A 171 -0.41 9.46 13.73
C GLY A 171 -1.47 9.26 14.80
N GLU A 172 -2.44 10.18 14.89
CA GLU A 172 -3.56 10.09 15.83
C GLU A 172 -4.51 8.92 15.54
N ALA A 173 -4.63 8.49 14.28
CA ALA A 173 -5.57 7.45 13.90
C ALA A 173 -5.14 6.04 14.35
N TRP A 174 -3.83 5.78 14.43
CA TRP A 174 -3.27 4.45 14.74
C TRP A 174 -2.57 4.37 16.11
N HIS A 175 -2.42 5.50 16.82
CA HIS A 175 -2.13 5.55 18.26
C HIS A 175 -3.31 5.06 19.11
#